data_AF-A0ABD7FWJ8-F1
#
_entry.id   AF-A0ABD7FWJ8-F1
#
_cell.length_a   1.000
_cell.length_b   1.000
_cell.length_c   1.000
_cell.angle_alpha   90.00
_cell.angle_beta   90.00
_cell.angle_gamma   90.00
#
_symmetry.space_group_name_H-M   'P 1'
#
loop_
_entity.id
_entity.type
_entity.pdbx_description
1 polymer ?
#
loop_
_entity_poly.entity_id
_entity_poly.type
_entity_poly.pdbx_seq_one_letter_code
_entity_poly.pdbx_strand_id
1 'polypeptide(L)'
;MKLNFRVGVEVIRKLECYEPSTIELVGSHVCSATAKSRDYYRHPAQDVAHDVFYHYPMIVDPDGSLWAEANRYLLSRLNGFVPVKRRTLESIAGDLAHFRRWLLEEEIDFLTDTARPRARPTYRYCAYLHDEIRFGKLKARTAKRRISSVQNFYRWLVVDGVKFEYPLWLENDAALMFKDARGFQKSKSVKSTDLTRSFRVVKSNDDYSEHIDDGGKLRPLPKDEQVALIHALKAIGNTEMTLAFFLALATGARLQTVFTLRRQNFLDEPYKGAVSHRIKVGDGTPVSTKYGKQMVLLVPLFLYRRVQIYMNSERCHQRMKLSKHVYPENSDQYLFLTRTGQPYYMAENDPFTFLYRNPPRGNAVTQFIRQQLKPELYRLGFEFEFRFHDLRATFGINLLEERLRDYPLEDSSMQNQPNFFRLLMYVRRRMGHANLATTERYLSYRQSFKLAESLQNGYECYLENLMAVIEVADELE
;
A
#
# COMPACT_ATOMS: atom_id res chain seq x y z
N MET A 1 8.39 -7.51 37.59
CA MET A 1 8.48 -6.36 36.67
C MET A 1 9.01 -6.89 35.33
N LYS A 2 8.13 -7.19 34.35
CA LYS A 2 8.60 -7.69 33.04
C LYS A 2 9.43 -6.56 32.40
N LEU A 3 10.75 -6.75 32.25
CA LEU A 3 11.58 -5.82 31.51
C LEU A 3 10.93 -5.59 30.14
N ASN A 4 10.98 -4.36 29.62
CA ASN A 4 10.53 -4.06 28.27
C ASN A 4 11.46 -4.81 27.26
N PHE A 5 11.15 -6.07 26.96
CA PHE A 5 11.80 -6.88 25.92
C PHE A 5 11.44 -6.34 24.54
N ARG A 6 11.93 -5.15 24.20
CA ARG A 6 11.66 -4.54 22.89
C ARG A 6 12.71 -4.97 21.89
N VAL A 7 12.49 -6.13 21.28
CA VAL A 7 13.11 -6.42 19.98
C VAL A 7 12.63 -5.36 18.99
N GLY A 8 13.60 -4.64 18.44
CA GLY A 8 13.40 -3.49 17.56
C GLY A 8 13.85 -3.76 16.13
N VAL A 9 13.41 -2.89 15.21
CA VAL A 9 13.98 -2.79 13.87
C VAL A 9 14.60 -1.41 13.75
N GLU A 10 15.93 -1.37 13.71
CA GLU A 10 16.69 -0.15 13.47
C GLU A 10 16.99 -0.01 11.98
N VAL A 11 16.86 1.20 11.44
CA VAL A 11 17.08 1.45 10.01
C VAL A 11 18.34 2.29 9.84
N ILE A 12 19.38 1.68 9.27
CA ILE A 12 20.60 2.40 8.89
C ILE A 12 20.39 3.10 7.55
N ARG A 13 20.88 4.32 7.46
CA ARG A 13 20.61 5.21 6.33
C ARG A 13 21.28 4.73 5.04
N LYS A 14 22.51 4.23 5.16
CA LYS A 14 23.36 3.76 4.06
C LYS A 14 24.11 2.52 4.55
N LEU A 15 23.93 1.40 3.84
CA LEU A 15 24.74 0.20 3.97
C LEU A 15 25.65 0.15 2.75
N GLU A 16 26.96 0.07 2.96
CA GLU A 16 27.92 -0.23 1.90
C GLU A 16 28.07 -1.75 1.82
N CYS A 17 27.81 -2.30 0.64
CA CYS A 17 27.93 -3.71 0.34
C CYS A 17 29.32 -3.97 -0.23
N TYR A 18 30.11 -4.78 0.45
CA TYR A 18 31.46 -5.14 0.03
C TYR A 18 31.82 -6.56 0.48
N GLU A 19 32.79 -7.16 -0.21
CA GLU A 19 33.41 -8.41 0.18
C GLU A 19 34.72 -8.12 0.95
N PRO A 20 34.82 -8.51 2.23
CA PRO A 20 36.07 -8.40 2.97
C PRO A 20 37.05 -9.50 2.53
N SER A 21 38.33 -9.14 2.37
CA SER A 21 39.41 -10.08 2.07
C SER A 21 40.64 -9.77 2.91
N THR A 22 41.43 -10.80 3.20
CA THR A 22 42.77 -10.64 3.80
C THR A 22 43.86 -10.44 2.73
N ILE A 23 43.49 -10.51 1.45
CA ILE A 23 44.38 -10.39 0.30
C ILE A 23 44.07 -9.07 -0.42
N GLU A 24 45.12 -8.31 -0.70
CA GLU A 24 45.05 -7.10 -1.52
C GLU A 24 44.81 -7.47 -2.98
N LEU A 25 43.68 -7.05 -3.53
CA LEU A 25 43.38 -7.14 -4.97
C LEU A 25 43.49 -5.76 -5.61
N VAL A 26 43.65 -5.70 -6.92
CA VAL A 26 43.74 -4.43 -7.66
C VAL A 26 42.46 -3.61 -7.44
N GLY A 27 42.62 -2.39 -6.90
CA GLY A 27 41.49 -1.49 -6.58
C GLY A 27 40.94 -1.61 -5.15
N SER A 28 41.63 -2.35 -4.26
CA SER A 28 41.25 -2.48 -2.85
C SER A 28 41.37 -1.18 -2.06
N HIS A 29 40.57 -1.07 -1.01
CA HIS A 29 40.81 -0.09 0.05
C HIS A 29 41.08 -0.80 1.38
N VAL A 30 42.19 -0.45 2.04
CA VAL A 30 42.54 -0.93 3.38
C VAL A 30 41.54 -0.39 4.39
N CYS A 31 40.95 -1.30 5.16
CA CYS A 31 40.02 -0.99 6.24
C CYS A 31 40.49 -1.67 7.53
N SER A 32 40.41 -0.96 8.66
CA SER A 32 40.74 -1.54 9.97
C SER A 32 39.46 -1.88 10.72
N ALA A 33 39.33 -3.13 11.21
CA ALA A 33 38.18 -3.54 12.01
C ALA A 33 38.42 -3.22 13.50
N THR A 34 37.60 -2.33 14.06
CA THR A 34 37.68 -1.87 15.47
C THR A 34 37.62 -2.99 16.51
N ALA A 35 37.02 -4.14 16.19
CA ALA A 35 36.82 -5.23 17.15
C ALA A 35 38.00 -6.23 17.25
N LYS A 36 38.94 -6.24 16.30
CA LYS A 36 40.00 -7.27 16.24
C LYS A 36 41.39 -6.77 15.82
N SER A 37 41.57 -5.47 15.58
CA SER A 37 42.84 -4.86 15.18
C SER A 37 43.54 -5.56 13.99
N ARG A 38 42.75 -6.20 13.13
CA ARG A 38 43.23 -6.81 11.88
C ARG A 38 42.75 -5.96 10.73
N ASP A 39 43.69 -5.58 9.89
CA ASP A 39 43.38 -4.90 8.64
C ASP A 39 42.80 -5.93 7.66
N TYR A 40 41.80 -5.49 6.91
CA TYR A 40 41.23 -6.24 5.80
C TYR A 40 41.01 -5.29 4.63
N TYR A 41 40.94 -5.86 3.44
CA TYR A 41 40.67 -5.14 2.20
C TYR A 41 39.18 -5.27 1.88
N ARG A 42 38.54 -4.16 1.48
CA ARG A 42 37.18 -4.20 0.93
C ARG A 42 37.23 -4.24 -0.60
N HIS A 43 36.39 -5.11 -1.17
CA HIS A 43 36.16 -5.24 -2.61
C HIS A 43 34.69 -5.02 -2.94
N PRO A 44 34.34 -4.52 -4.13
CA PRO A 44 32.94 -4.51 -4.57
C PRO A 44 32.35 -5.92 -4.47
N ALA A 45 31.17 -6.04 -3.87
CA ALA A 45 30.52 -7.32 -3.75
C ALA A 45 30.00 -7.79 -5.13
N GLN A 46 30.33 -9.01 -5.53
CA GLN A 46 30.01 -9.50 -6.88
C GLN A 46 28.54 -9.92 -7.00
N ASP A 47 27.95 -10.37 -5.89
CA ASP A 47 26.61 -10.95 -5.86
C ASP A 47 25.50 -9.94 -5.58
N VAL A 48 25.81 -8.65 -5.43
CA VAL A 48 24.81 -7.61 -5.12
C VAL A 48 24.50 -6.75 -6.34
N ALA A 49 23.25 -6.35 -6.50
CA ALA A 49 22.86 -5.46 -7.60
C ALA A 49 23.47 -4.06 -7.51
N HIS A 50 23.81 -3.59 -6.30
CA HIS A 50 24.34 -2.25 -6.04
C HIS A 50 25.30 -2.28 -4.83
N ASP A 51 26.38 -1.51 -4.91
CA ASP A 51 27.37 -1.35 -3.82
C ASP A 51 26.80 -0.61 -2.60
N VAL A 52 25.65 0.06 -2.75
CA VAL A 52 25.01 0.82 -1.69
C VAL A 52 23.53 0.50 -1.59
N PHE A 53 23.08 0.17 -0.38
CA PHE A 53 21.67 0.03 -0.04
C PHE A 53 21.25 1.12 0.94
N TYR A 54 20.26 1.94 0.55
CA TYR A 54 19.71 2.98 1.43
C TYR A 54 18.55 2.45 2.28
N HIS A 55 18.48 2.90 3.54
CA HIS A 55 17.44 2.52 4.51
C HIS A 55 17.38 1.01 4.78
N TYR A 56 18.52 0.41 5.08
CA TYR A 56 18.61 -1.01 5.40
C TYR A 56 18.09 -1.29 6.82
N PRO A 57 17.13 -2.21 7.02
CA PRO A 57 16.62 -2.57 8.34
C PRO A 57 17.49 -3.64 9.01
N MET A 58 17.75 -3.48 10.30
CA MET A 58 18.45 -4.43 11.16
C MET A 58 17.59 -4.80 12.36
N ILE A 59 17.61 -6.06 12.76
CA ILE A 59 16.88 -6.56 13.93
C ILE A 59 17.80 -6.52 15.14
N VAL A 60 17.38 -5.82 16.19
CA VAL A 60 18.16 -5.58 17.41
C VAL A 60 17.42 -6.19 18.59
N ASP A 61 18.11 -7.02 19.37
CA ASP A 61 17.62 -7.63 20.60
C ASP A 61 17.59 -6.60 21.76
N PRO A 62 16.89 -6.88 22.87
CA PRO A 62 16.69 -5.91 23.95
C PRO A 62 17.98 -5.43 24.64
N ASP A 63 19.06 -6.21 24.54
CA ASP A 63 20.40 -5.88 25.05
C ASP A 63 21.21 -5.00 24.07
N GLY A 64 20.65 -4.65 22.91
CA GLY A 64 21.32 -3.89 21.85
C GLY A 64 22.15 -4.76 20.90
N SER A 65 22.24 -6.07 21.13
CA SER A 65 22.92 -6.99 20.22
C SER A 65 22.10 -7.20 18.94
N LEU A 66 22.78 -7.62 17.86
CA LEU A 66 22.11 -7.97 16.62
C LEU A 66 21.67 -9.43 16.68
N TRP A 67 20.43 -9.72 16.27
CA TRP A 67 20.03 -11.10 16.03
C TRP A 67 20.74 -11.62 14.78
N ALA A 68 21.87 -12.31 14.97
CA ALA A 68 22.86 -12.58 13.93
C ALA A 68 22.26 -13.32 12.73
N GLU A 69 21.48 -14.39 12.96
CA GLU A 69 20.91 -15.22 11.89
C GLU A 69 19.91 -14.43 11.06
N ALA A 70 19.02 -13.66 11.70
CA ALA A 70 18.01 -12.91 10.98
C ALA A 70 18.61 -11.73 10.20
N ASN A 71 19.66 -11.08 10.73
CA ASN A 71 20.38 -10.04 9.98
C ASN A 71 21.19 -10.61 8.82
N ARG A 72 21.83 -11.79 8.98
CA ARG A 72 22.47 -12.51 7.85
C ARG A 72 21.45 -12.91 6.79
N TYR A 73 20.24 -13.34 7.20
CA TYR A 73 19.14 -13.56 6.27
C TYR A 73 18.76 -12.28 5.52
N LEU A 74 18.60 -11.15 6.20
CA LEU A 74 18.28 -9.88 5.52
C LEU A 74 19.39 -9.45 4.57
N LEU A 75 20.66 -9.70 4.89
CA LEU A 75 21.80 -9.45 3.99
C LEU A 75 21.75 -10.34 2.76
N SER A 76 21.47 -11.65 2.91
CA SER A 76 21.38 -12.56 1.76
C SER A 76 20.26 -12.19 0.79
N ARG A 77 19.25 -11.44 1.23
CA ARG A 77 18.19 -10.88 0.36
C ARG A 77 18.66 -9.74 -0.54
N LEU A 78 19.85 -9.20 -0.32
CA LEU A 78 20.50 -8.26 -1.22
C LEU A 78 21.18 -8.97 -2.40
N ASN A 79 21.43 -10.27 -2.26
CA ASN A 79 22.06 -11.05 -3.32
C ASN A 79 21.09 -11.22 -4.49
N GLY A 80 21.61 -11.03 -5.69
CA GLY A 80 20.89 -11.23 -6.95
C GLY A 80 20.82 -9.98 -7.82
N PHE A 81 20.55 -10.22 -9.10
CA PHE A 81 20.56 -9.18 -10.14
C PHE A 81 19.49 -8.10 -9.97
N VAL A 82 18.35 -8.42 -9.35
CA VAL A 82 17.27 -7.46 -9.12
C VAL A 82 17.29 -7.01 -7.67
N PRO A 83 17.53 -5.72 -7.39
CA PRO A 83 17.59 -5.22 -6.03
C PRO A 83 16.24 -5.40 -5.33
N VAL A 84 16.27 -5.96 -4.13
CA VAL A 84 15.09 -6.04 -3.29
C VAL A 84 14.63 -4.64 -2.89
N LYS A 85 13.33 -4.38 -2.94
CA LYS A 85 12.78 -3.08 -2.53
C LYS A 85 12.95 -2.91 -1.01
N ARG A 86 13.39 -1.72 -0.57
CA ARG A 86 13.50 -1.35 0.86
C ARG A 86 12.28 -1.74 1.70
N ARG A 87 11.07 -1.51 1.17
CA ARG A 87 9.80 -1.80 1.86
C ARG A 87 9.58 -3.28 2.10
N THR A 88 10.06 -4.12 1.19
CA THR A 88 9.99 -5.56 1.31
C THR A 88 10.89 -6.02 2.46
N LEU A 89 12.12 -5.52 2.52
CA LEU A 89 13.03 -5.81 3.64
C LEU A 89 12.49 -5.30 4.97
N GLU A 90 12.00 -4.06 5.04
CA GLU A 90 11.40 -3.51 6.27
C GLU A 90 10.24 -4.38 6.77
N SER A 91 9.41 -4.87 5.84
CA SER A 91 8.28 -5.75 6.16
C SER A 91 8.73 -7.11 6.69
N ILE A 92 9.79 -7.68 6.11
CA ILE A 92 10.39 -8.94 6.56
C ILE A 92 11.04 -8.76 7.94
N ALA A 93 11.85 -7.72 8.10
CA ALA A 93 12.51 -7.40 9.37
C ALA A 93 11.50 -7.20 10.49
N GLY A 94 10.40 -6.47 10.24
CA GLY A 94 9.33 -6.30 11.22
C GLY A 94 8.59 -7.59 11.57
N ASP A 95 8.42 -8.52 10.62
CA ASP A 95 7.82 -9.82 10.88
C ASP A 95 8.74 -10.72 11.71
N LEU A 96 10.04 -10.70 11.41
CA LEU A 96 11.05 -11.47 12.15
C LEU A 96 11.31 -10.90 13.53
N ALA A 97 11.33 -9.57 13.70
CA ALA A 97 11.42 -8.93 15.02
C ALA A 97 10.22 -9.30 15.91
N HIS A 98 9.02 -9.41 15.33
CA HIS A 98 7.84 -9.90 16.07
C HIS A 98 8.01 -11.37 16.48
N PHE A 99 8.54 -12.21 15.59
CA PHE A 99 8.82 -13.60 15.91
C PHE A 99 9.90 -13.74 17.00
N ARG A 100 10.99 -12.98 16.91
CA ARG A 100 12.07 -12.94 17.90
C ARG A 100 11.58 -12.50 19.28
N ARG A 101 10.73 -11.47 19.34
CA ARG A 101 10.12 -11.04 20.59
C ARG A 101 9.36 -12.18 21.26
N TRP A 102 8.51 -12.87 20.50
CA TRP A 102 7.75 -14.01 21.00
C TRP A 102 8.67 -15.17 21.46
N LEU A 103 9.75 -15.45 20.72
CA LEU A 103 10.74 -16.47 21.12
C LEU A 103 11.38 -16.13 22.47
N LEU A 104 11.76 -14.87 22.69
CA LEU A 104 12.36 -14.42 23.95
C LEU A 104 11.37 -14.42 25.11
N GLU A 105 10.13 -13.98 24.87
CA GLU A 105 9.07 -13.93 25.90
C GLU A 105 8.65 -15.33 26.37
N GLU A 106 8.67 -16.31 25.47
CA GLU A 106 8.28 -17.70 25.75
C GLU A 106 9.49 -18.62 26.02
N GLU A 107 10.70 -18.06 26.05
CA GLU A 107 11.97 -18.77 26.26
C GLU A 107 12.15 -19.97 25.31
N ILE A 108 11.85 -19.75 24.02
CA ILE A 108 11.91 -20.77 22.97
C ILE A 108 13.17 -20.60 22.15
N ASP A 109 13.97 -21.65 22.07
CA ASP A 109 15.04 -21.73 21.08
C ASP A 109 14.45 -21.95 19.67
N PHE A 110 14.81 -21.08 18.73
CA PHE A 110 14.33 -21.14 17.36
C PHE A 110 14.96 -22.29 16.56
N LEU A 111 16.07 -22.88 17.03
CA LEU A 111 16.70 -24.03 16.37
C LEU A 111 16.11 -25.37 16.81
N THR A 112 15.24 -25.38 17.82
CA THR A 112 14.64 -26.61 18.35
C THR A 112 13.81 -27.35 17.29
N ASP A 113 14.29 -28.51 16.86
CA ASP A 113 13.54 -29.46 16.05
C ASP A 113 13.37 -30.79 16.79
N THR A 114 12.11 -31.18 16.98
CA THR A 114 11.77 -32.39 17.75
C THR A 114 10.85 -33.28 16.94
N ALA A 115 10.80 -34.57 17.27
CA ALA A 115 9.86 -35.51 16.65
C ALA A 115 8.39 -35.05 16.79
N ARG A 116 8.05 -34.35 17.88
CA ARG A 116 6.71 -33.82 18.16
C ARG A 116 6.48 -32.49 17.42
N PRO A 117 5.62 -32.42 16.39
CA PRO A 117 5.45 -31.19 15.60
C PRO A 117 5.01 -29.98 16.43
N ARG A 118 4.10 -30.19 17.41
CA ARG A 118 3.58 -29.13 18.28
C ARG A 118 4.61 -28.49 19.20
N ALA A 119 5.76 -29.14 19.44
CA ALA A 119 6.84 -28.57 20.23
C ALA A 119 7.78 -27.68 19.40
N ARG A 120 7.74 -27.79 18.07
CA ARG A 120 8.59 -27.00 17.16
C ARG A 120 8.19 -25.52 17.19
N PRO A 121 9.16 -24.58 17.15
CA PRO A 121 8.90 -23.15 17.19
C PRO A 121 7.95 -22.67 16.08
N THR A 122 8.01 -23.28 14.89
CA THR A 122 7.17 -22.94 13.73
C THR A 122 5.69 -23.18 13.99
N TYR A 123 5.33 -24.34 14.56
CA TYR A 123 3.96 -24.69 14.92
C TYR A 123 3.48 -23.92 16.14
N ARG A 124 4.33 -23.77 17.17
CA ARG A 124 4.01 -22.97 18.36
C ARG A 124 3.72 -21.51 18.01
N TYR A 125 4.53 -20.91 17.14
CA TYR A 125 4.29 -19.55 16.67
C TYR A 125 3.03 -19.44 15.83
N CYS A 126 2.73 -20.45 15.01
CA CYS A 126 1.48 -20.50 14.26
C CYS A 126 0.25 -20.52 15.19
N ALA A 127 0.30 -21.29 16.28
CA ALA A 127 -0.75 -21.32 17.31
C ALA A 127 -0.90 -19.96 18.00
N TYR A 128 0.22 -19.36 18.43
CA TYR A 128 0.24 -18.02 19.02
C TYR A 128 -0.38 -16.96 18.08
N LEU A 129 -0.08 -17.01 16.78
CA LEU A 129 -0.69 -16.09 15.81
C LEU A 129 -2.21 -16.31 15.65
N HIS A 130 -2.72 -17.52 15.85
CA HIS A 130 -4.17 -17.77 15.90
C HIS A 130 -4.80 -17.20 17.17
N ASP A 131 -4.13 -17.33 18.31
CA ASP A 131 -4.59 -16.73 19.56
C ASP A 131 -4.65 -15.20 19.45
N GLU A 132 -3.64 -14.56 18.86
CA GLU A 132 -3.63 -13.12 18.60
C GLU A 132 -4.76 -12.67 17.66
N ILE A 133 -5.22 -13.54 16.74
CA ILE A 133 -6.42 -13.29 15.93
C ILE A 133 -7.68 -13.44 16.78
N ARG A 134 -7.77 -14.51 17.58
CA ARG A 134 -8.91 -14.78 18.46
C ARG A 134 -9.14 -13.64 19.46
N PHE A 135 -8.06 -13.04 19.95
CA PHE A 135 -8.10 -11.87 20.84
C PHE A 135 -8.23 -10.52 20.11
N GLY A 136 -8.41 -10.52 18.78
CA GLY A 136 -8.63 -9.29 18.00
C GLY A 136 -7.39 -8.40 17.83
N LYS A 137 -6.22 -8.83 18.28
CA LYS A 137 -4.96 -8.06 18.21
C LYS A 137 -4.32 -8.10 16.82
N LEU A 138 -4.62 -9.14 16.04
CA LEU A 138 -4.02 -9.36 14.72
C LEU A 138 -5.05 -9.76 13.67
N LYS A 139 -4.90 -9.25 12.45
CA LYS A 139 -5.71 -9.70 11.29
C LYS A 139 -5.12 -10.97 10.69
N ALA A 140 -5.97 -11.90 10.25
CA ALA A 140 -5.56 -13.15 9.61
C ALA A 140 -4.57 -12.97 8.43
N ARG A 141 -4.77 -11.92 7.61
CA ARG A 141 -3.84 -11.58 6.52
C ARG A 141 -2.44 -11.21 7.02
N THR A 142 -2.36 -10.50 8.14
CA THR A 142 -1.08 -10.12 8.76
C THR A 142 -0.40 -11.32 9.39
N ALA A 143 -1.16 -12.18 10.08
CA ALA A 143 -0.65 -13.45 10.62
C ALA A 143 -0.07 -14.35 9.52
N LYS A 144 -0.81 -14.52 8.42
CA LYS A 144 -0.36 -15.28 7.24
C LYS A 144 0.93 -14.72 6.64
N ARG A 145 1.07 -13.39 6.57
CA ARG A 145 2.31 -12.74 6.10
C ARG A 145 3.47 -13.02 7.06
N ARG A 146 3.26 -12.84 8.37
CA ARG A 146 4.28 -13.09 9.40
C ARG A 146 4.80 -14.52 9.36
N ILE A 147 3.92 -15.52 9.38
CA ILE A 147 4.34 -16.93 9.32
C ILE A 147 5.07 -17.24 8.01
N SER A 148 4.67 -16.62 6.88
CA SER A 148 5.37 -16.79 5.61
C SER A 148 6.79 -16.20 5.64
N SER A 149 7.00 -15.04 6.28
CA SER A 149 8.33 -14.46 6.48
C SER A 149 9.21 -15.38 7.34
N VAL A 150 8.65 -15.96 8.41
CA VAL A 150 9.33 -16.93 9.27
C VAL A 150 9.71 -18.21 8.49
N GLN A 151 8.80 -18.77 7.69
CA GLN A 151 9.12 -19.95 6.88
C GLN A 151 10.25 -19.68 5.88
N ASN A 152 10.27 -18.50 5.26
CA ASN A 152 11.36 -18.14 4.34
C ASN A 152 12.69 -17.92 5.07
N PHE A 153 12.67 -17.47 6.32
CA PHE A 153 13.85 -17.41 7.18
C PHE A 153 14.39 -18.82 7.49
N TYR A 154 13.53 -19.75 7.92
CA TYR A 154 13.95 -21.15 8.16
C TYR A 154 14.44 -21.86 6.90
N ARG A 155 13.81 -21.64 5.74
CA ARG A 155 14.33 -22.17 4.47
C ARG A 155 15.73 -21.65 4.16
N TRP A 156 15.98 -20.37 4.47
CA TRP A 156 17.31 -19.80 4.30
C TRP A 156 18.32 -20.36 5.31
N LEU A 157 17.92 -20.60 6.57
CA LEU A 157 18.81 -21.24 7.56
C LEU A 157 19.37 -22.59 7.05
N VAL A 158 18.54 -23.37 6.35
CA VAL A 158 18.98 -24.63 5.74
C VAL A 158 20.05 -24.40 4.66
N VAL A 159 19.88 -23.37 3.83
CA VAL A 159 20.86 -22.98 2.81
C VAL A 159 22.15 -22.44 3.46
N ASP A 160 22.02 -21.74 4.60
CA ASP A 160 23.14 -21.22 5.40
C ASP A 160 23.86 -22.30 6.23
N GLY A 161 23.42 -23.57 6.13
CA GLY A 161 24.11 -24.73 6.70
C GLY A 161 23.48 -25.33 7.97
N VAL A 162 22.36 -24.79 8.46
CA VAL A 162 21.62 -25.37 9.58
C VAL A 162 20.91 -26.65 9.13
N LYS A 163 21.11 -27.74 9.86
CA LYS A 163 20.44 -29.02 9.60
C LYS A 163 19.30 -29.21 10.60
N PHE A 164 18.13 -29.57 10.09
CA PHE A 164 17.00 -30.02 10.90
C PHE A 164 16.73 -31.49 10.55
N GLU A 165 16.71 -32.35 11.57
CA GLU A 165 16.40 -33.78 11.47
C GLU A 165 14.92 -34.00 11.14
N TYR A 166 14.05 -33.09 11.61
CA TYR A 166 12.60 -33.20 11.43
C TYR A 166 12.05 -32.08 10.52
N PRO A 167 11.04 -32.38 9.68
CA PRO A 167 10.43 -31.38 8.82
C PRO A 167 9.73 -30.31 9.65
N LEU A 168 10.06 -29.03 9.42
CA LEU A 168 9.51 -27.91 10.19
C LEU A 168 8.04 -27.59 9.89
N TRP A 169 7.50 -28.12 8.79
CA TRP A 169 6.10 -28.02 8.36
C TRP A 169 5.81 -29.05 7.26
N LEU A 170 4.54 -29.21 6.88
CA LEU A 170 4.14 -30.03 5.74
C LEU A 170 4.02 -29.18 4.47
N GLU A 171 4.70 -29.58 3.40
CA GLU A 171 4.60 -28.93 2.09
C GLU A 171 3.67 -29.74 1.17
N ASN A 172 2.83 -29.06 0.39
CA ASN A 172 2.29 -29.66 -0.83
C ASN A 172 2.36 -28.65 -1.96
N ASP A 173 2.47 -29.16 -3.19
CA ASP A 173 2.37 -28.35 -4.38
C ASP A 173 0.93 -27.91 -4.61
N ALA A 174 0.71 -26.60 -4.67
CA ALA A 174 -0.56 -26.01 -5.04
C ALA A 174 -0.40 -25.35 -6.41
N ALA A 175 -1.16 -25.81 -7.40
CA ALA A 175 -1.22 -25.16 -8.70
C ALA A 175 -2.03 -23.86 -8.59
N LEU A 176 -1.39 -22.70 -8.72
CA LEU A 176 -2.11 -21.46 -8.97
C LEU A 176 -2.38 -21.35 -10.46
N MET A 177 -3.65 -21.44 -10.84
CA MET A 177 -4.07 -21.19 -12.21
C MET A 177 -4.33 -19.70 -12.41
N PHE A 178 -3.64 -19.11 -13.37
CA PHE A 178 -3.85 -17.74 -13.82
C PHE A 178 -4.44 -17.80 -15.22
N LYS A 179 -5.54 -17.07 -15.45
CA LYS A 179 -5.93 -16.75 -16.82
C LYS A 179 -5.15 -15.52 -17.26
N ASP A 180 -4.43 -15.63 -18.36
CA ASP A 180 -3.79 -14.46 -18.97
C ASP A 180 -4.85 -13.53 -19.60
N ALA A 181 -4.41 -12.37 -20.10
CA ALA A 181 -5.31 -11.38 -20.70
C ALA A 181 -6.00 -11.87 -21.99
N ARG A 182 -5.58 -13.01 -22.55
CA ARG A 182 -6.15 -13.65 -23.75
C ARG A 182 -6.96 -14.91 -23.41
N GLY A 183 -7.12 -15.24 -22.12
CA GLY A 183 -7.90 -16.38 -21.64
C GLY A 183 -7.13 -17.70 -21.48
N PHE A 184 -5.83 -17.74 -21.81
CA PHE A 184 -5.03 -18.95 -21.62
C PHE A 184 -4.74 -19.18 -20.14
N GLN A 185 -4.97 -20.42 -19.69
CA GLN A 185 -4.62 -20.83 -18.34
C GLN A 185 -3.12 -21.13 -18.26
N LYS A 186 -2.38 -20.30 -17.52
CA LYS A 186 -1.02 -20.60 -17.07
C LYS A 186 -1.09 -21.12 -15.64
N SER A 187 -0.55 -22.31 -15.39
CA SER A 187 -0.34 -22.82 -14.03
C SER A 187 1.04 -22.38 -13.54
N LYS A 188 1.11 -21.88 -12.30
CA LYS A 188 2.36 -21.79 -11.54
C LYS A 188 2.25 -22.75 -10.37
N SER A 189 3.14 -23.73 -10.29
CA SER A 189 3.26 -24.51 -9.07
C SER A 189 3.78 -23.61 -7.95
N VAL A 190 3.05 -23.54 -6.85
CA VAL A 190 3.45 -22.81 -5.65
C VAL A 190 3.44 -23.77 -4.48
N LYS A 191 4.61 -23.93 -3.85
CA LYS A 191 4.73 -24.66 -2.58
C LYS A 191 3.90 -23.96 -1.52
N SER A 192 2.84 -24.62 -1.08
CA SER A 192 1.95 -24.14 -0.02
C SER A 192 2.17 -24.99 1.23
N THR A 193 2.13 -24.39 2.41
CA THR A 193 2.43 -25.08 3.67
C THR A 193 1.17 -25.21 4.51
N ASP A 194 1.07 -26.26 5.33
CA ASP A 194 -0.01 -26.41 6.30
C ASP A 194 -0.14 -25.19 7.24
N LEU A 195 0.99 -24.64 7.69
CA LEU A 195 1.00 -23.42 8.52
C LEU A 195 0.31 -22.24 7.84
N THR A 196 0.67 -21.93 6.59
CA THR A 196 0.07 -20.79 5.85
C THR A 196 -1.37 -21.03 5.42
N ARG A 197 -1.77 -22.29 5.22
CA ARG A 197 -3.14 -22.69 4.89
C ARG A 197 -4.09 -22.59 6.08
N SER A 198 -3.59 -22.73 7.30
CA SER A 198 -4.39 -22.60 8.52
C SER A 198 -5.03 -21.21 8.66
N PHE A 199 -4.39 -20.17 8.13
CA PHE A 199 -4.92 -18.80 8.08
C PHE A 199 -5.85 -18.60 6.88
N ARG A 200 -6.97 -19.30 6.86
CA ARG A 200 -8.04 -19.04 5.89
C ARG A 200 -8.65 -17.68 6.21
N VAL A 201 -8.49 -16.73 5.30
CA VAL A 201 -9.26 -15.49 5.34
C VAL A 201 -10.66 -15.87 4.85
N VAL A 202 -11.59 -16.09 5.79
CA VAL A 202 -13.01 -16.12 5.44
C VAL A 202 -13.30 -14.77 4.81
N LYS A 203 -13.60 -14.76 3.51
CA LYS A 203 -14.21 -13.59 2.91
C LYS A 203 -15.62 -13.61 3.46
N SER A 204 -15.94 -12.73 4.41
CA SER A 204 -17.35 -12.45 4.66
C SER A 204 -17.93 -11.98 3.33
N ASN A 205 -18.94 -12.68 2.83
CA ASN A 205 -19.84 -12.14 1.83
C ASN A 205 -20.70 -11.11 2.58
N ASP A 206 -20.10 -9.97 2.93
CA ASP A 206 -20.86 -8.78 3.28
C ASP A 206 -21.41 -8.27 1.95
N ASP A 207 -22.38 -8.94 1.32
CA ASP A 207 -22.68 -8.67 -0.10
C ASP A 207 -23.41 -7.32 -0.31
N TYR A 208 -23.80 -6.66 0.79
CA TYR A 208 -24.22 -5.26 0.90
C TYR A 208 -23.12 -4.30 1.43
N SER A 209 -21.88 -4.74 1.69
CA SER A 209 -20.86 -3.93 2.38
C SER A 209 -20.67 -2.55 1.74
N GLU A 210 -20.51 -1.51 2.57
CA GLU A 210 -20.17 -0.16 2.11
C GLU A 210 -18.77 -0.04 1.47
N HIS A 211 -18.05 -1.15 1.28
CA HIS A 211 -16.66 -1.14 0.85
C HIS A 211 -16.38 -1.97 -0.40
N ILE A 212 -15.57 -1.40 -1.29
CA ILE A 212 -15.03 -2.07 -2.47
C ILE A 212 -13.59 -2.50 -2.18
N ASP A 213 -13.26 -3.78 -2.38
CA ASP A 213 -11.87 -4.25 -2.26
C ASP A 213 -11.06 -3.95 -3.54
N ASP A 214 -10.29 -2.85 -3.53
CA ASP A 214 -9.29 -2.48 -4.53
C ASP A 214 -7.94 -2.21 -3.86
N GLY A 215 -7.31 -3.29 -3.40
CA GLY A 215 -6.04 -3.20 -2.67
C GLY A 215 -6.19 -2.69 -1.24
N GLY A 216 -7.42 -2.71 -0.72
CA GLY A 216 -7.89 -2.25 0.58
C GLY A 216 -9.42 -2.16 0.52
N LYS A 217 -10.10 -2.22 1.67
CA LYS A 217 -11.54 -1.91 1.75
C LYS A 217 -11.70 -0.41 1.55
N LEU A 218 -12.26 0.06 0.43
CA LEU A 218 -12.43 1.48 0.08
C LEU A 218 -13.92 1.85 0.07
N ARG A 219 -14.32 2.94 0.70
CA ARG A 219 -15.72 3.40 0.71
C ARG A 219 -15.91 4.50 -0.34
N PRO A 220 -16.66 4.30 -1.43
CA PRO A 220 -16.96 5.39 -2.34
C PRO A 220 -17.85 6.42 -1.64
N LEU A 221 -17.53 7.71 -1.79
CA LEU A 221 -18.28 8.80 -1.19
C LEU A 221 -19.55 9.10 -2.01
N PRO A 222 -20.74 9.13 -1.40
CA PRO A 222 -21.94 9.74 -1.95
C PRO A 222 -21.74 11.19 -2.42
N LYS A 223 -22.68 11.73 -3.23
CA LYS A 223 -22.52 13.04 -3.88
C LYS A 223 -22.50 14.20 -2.87
N ASP A 224 -23.35 14.14 -1.86
CA ASP A 224 -23.41 15.04 -0.72
C ASP A 224 -22.10 15.03 0.08
N GLU A 225 -21.54 13.85 0.40
CA GLU A 225 -20.25 13.76 1.07
C GLU A 225 -19.08 14.28 0.21
N GLN A 226 -19.14 14.10 -1.12
CA GLN A 226 -18.18 14.70 -2.05
C GLN A 226 -18.25 16.24 -1.98
N VAL A 227 -19.45 16.81 -1.97
CA VAL A 227 -19.66 18.25 -1.82
C VAL A 227 -19.12 18.72 -0.48
N ALA A 228 -19.48 18.06 0.63
CA ALA A 228 -18.98 18.34 1.97
C ALA A 228 -17.45 18.35 2.04
N LEU A 229 -16.81 17.34 1.44
CA LEU A 229 -15.36 17.23 1.34
C LEU A 229 -14.75 18.47 0.65
N ILE A 230 -15.33 18.91 -0.47
CA ILE A 230 -14.82 20.09 -1.19
C ILE A 230 -15.03 21.37 -0.38
N HIS A 231 -16.16 21.53 0.30
CA HIS A 231 -16.41 22.67 1.19
C HIS A 231 -15.39 22.74 2.33
N ALA A 232 -15.12 21.61 2.99
CA ALA A 232 -14.11 21.53 4.05
C ALA A 232 -12.71 21.86 3.52
N LEU A 233 -12.30 21.31 2.37
CA LEU A 233 -11.01 21.63 1.75
C LEU A 233 -10.87 23.13 1.42
N LYS A 234 -11.94 23.74 0.91
CA LYS A 234 -11.99 25.18 0.62
C LYS A 234 -11.84 26.00 1.90
N ALA A 235 -12.55 25.64 2.96
CA ALA A 235 -12.51 26.34 4.24
C ALA A 235 -11.13 26.27 4.91
N ILE A 236 -10.46 25.12 4.83
CA ILE A 236 -9.10 24.95 5.36
C ILE A 236 -8.06 25.80 4.59
N GLY A 237 -8.30 26.10 3.32
CA GLY A 237 -7.41 26.98 2.53
C GLY A 237 -6.05 26.35 2.19
N ASN A 238 -5.90 25.03 2.27
CA ASN A 238 -4.68 24.34 1.86
C ASN A 238 -4.75 24.00 0.35
N THR A 239 -4.15 24.87 -0.47
CA THR A 239 -4.17 24.75 -1.94
C THR A 239 -3.58 23.42 -2.45
N GLU A 240 -2.47 22.96 -1.87
CA GLU A 240 -1.80 21.72 -2.29
C GLU A 240 -2.70 20.51 -2.04
N MET A 241 -3.28 20.42 -0.84
CA MET A 241 -4.21 19.34 -0.50
C MET A 241 -5.48 19.42 -1.36
N THR A 242 -6.03 20.62 -1.55
CA THR A 242 -7.22 20.81 -2.39
C THR A 242 -6.98 20.28 -3.81
N LEU A 243 -5.92 20.73 -4.48
CA LEU A 243 -5.59 20.28 -5.83
C LEU A 243 -5.26 18.78 -5.89
N ALA A 244 -4.52 18.25 -4.90
CA ALA A 244 -4.21 16.83 -4.84
C ALA A 244 -5.45 15.95 -4.67
N PHE A 245 -6.40 16.36 -3.82
CA PHE A 245 -7.66 15.66 -3.62
C PHE A 245 -8.54 15.72 -4.88
N PHE A 246 -8.63 16.88 -5.53
CA PHE A 246 -9.32 17.00 -6.82
C PHE A 246 -8.69 16.13 -7.90
N LEU A 247 -7.36 16.06 -7.99
CA LEU A 247 -6.67 15.16 -8.92
C LEU A 247 -7.00 13.69 -8.64
N ALA A 248 -7.00 13.26 -7.38
CA ALA A 248 -7.41 11.92 -7.00
C ALA A 248 -8.88 11.64 -7.37
N LEU A 249 -9.78 12.56 -7.07
CA LEU A 249 -11.22 12.45 -7.36
C LEU A 249 -11.52 12.44 -8.86
N ALA A 250 -10.76 13.18 -9.67
CA ALA A 250 -10.98 13.30 -11.11
C ALA A 250 -10.31 12.18 -11.94
N THR A 251 -9.32 11.48 -11.37
CA THR A 251 -8.51 10.50 -12.11
C THR A 251 -8.46 9.11 -11.49
N GLY A 252 -8.91 8.95 -10.25
CA GLY A 252 -8.76 7.72 -9.47
C GLY A 252 -7.31 7.39 -9.10
N ALA A 253 -6.39 8.34 -9.23
CA ALA A 253 -4.99 8.15 -8.91
C ALA A 253 -4.79 7.85 -7.41
N ARG A 254 -3.91 6.91 -7.10
CA ARG A 254 -3.56 6.57 -5.71
C ARG A 254 -2.73 7.69 -5.08
N LEU A 255 -2.73 7.77 -3.74
CA LEU A 255 -1.97 8.76 -2.98
C LEU A 255 -0.53 8.90 -3.47
N GLN A 256 0.19 7.77 -3.58
CA GLN A 256 1.55 7.74 -4.11
C GLN A 256 1.67 8.40 -5.49
N THR A 257 0.73 8.13 -6.40
CA THR A 257 0.78 8.66 -7.77
C THR A 257 0.53 10.17 -7.78
N VAL A 258 -0.50 10.64 -7.07
CA VAL A 258 -0.81 12.08 -6.99
C VAL A 258 0.36 12.88 -6.42
N PHE A 259 0.92 12.41 -5.31
CA PHE A 259 1.99 13.14 -4.61
C PHE A 259 3.40 12.89 -5.18
N THR A 260 3.52 12.10 -6.25
CA THR A 260 4.77 11.97 -7.03
C THR A 260 4.68 12.58 -8.43
N LEU A 261 3.57 13.26 -8.75
CA LEU A 261 3.47 14.11 -9.94
C LEU A 261 4.56 15.18 -9.91
N ARG A 262 5.17 15.43 -11.07
CA ARG A 262 6.22 16.41 -11.28
C ARG A 262 5.69 17.63 -12.02
N ARG A 263 6.41 18.76 -11.95
CA ARG A 263 6.06 19.98 -12.69
C ARG A 263 6.03 19.73 -14.20
N GLN A 264 6.96 18.93 -14.73
CA GLN A 264 6.99 18.56 -16.14
C GLN A 264 5.70 17.91 -16.65
N ASN A 265 4.89 17.30 -15.77
CA ASN A 265 3.62 16.72 -16.17
C ASN A 265 2.53 17.76 -16.49
N PHE A 266 2.82 19.05 -16.28
CA PHE A 266 1.88 20.17 -16.45
C PHE A 266 2.47 21.32 -17.28
N LEU A 267 3.60 21.11 -17.97
CA LEU A 267 4.24 22.16 -18.79
C LEU A 267 3.58 22.33 -20.16
N ASP A 268 3.04 21.24 -20.72
CA ASP A 268 2.45 21.27 -22.06
C ASP A 268 1.23 22.18 -22.11
N GLU A 269 1.09 22.90 -23.22
CA GLU A 269 -0.10 23.66 -23.57
C GLU A 269 -1.10 22.72 -24.29
N PRO A 270 -2.26 22.41 -23.69
CA PRO A 270 -3.27 21.58 -24.32
C PRO A 270 -3.79 22.22 -25.61
N TYR A 271 -3.96 21.41 -26.65
CA TYR A 271 -4.49 21.87 -27.94
C TYR A 271 -5.90 22.46 -27.80
N LYS A 272 -6.26 23.36 -28.72
CA LYS A 272 -7.57 24.02 -28.73
C LYS A 272 -8.69 22.98 -28.89
N GLY A 273 -9.63 22.96 -27.95
CA GLY A 273 -10.74 22.00 -27.93
C GLY A 273 -10.47 20.70 -27.17
N ALA A 274 -9.30 20.54 -26.53
CA ALA A 274 -9.04 19.41 -25.65
C ALA A 274 -10.00 19.39 -24.45
N VAL A 275 -10.64 18.25 -24.17
CA VAL A 275 -11.46 18.07 -22.95
C VAL A 275 -10.64 17.56 -21.75
N SER A 276 -9.50 16.92 -22.03
CA SER A 276 -8.60 16.37 -21.02
C SER A 276 -7.16 16.34 -21.51
N HIS A 277 -6.22 16.36 -20.59
CA HIS A 277 -4.80 16.17 -20.84
C HIS A 277 -4.34 14.78 -20.36
N ARG A 278 -3.40 14.17 -21.09
CA ARG A 278 -2.97 12.77 -20.90
C ARG A 278 -1.61 12.72 -20.22
N ILE A 279 -1.56 12.29 -18.96
CA ILE A 279 -0.30 12.16 -18.21
C ILE A 279 0.09 10.69 -18.11
N LYS A 280 1.23 10.30 -18.69
CA LYS A 280 1.81 8.97 -18.54
C LYS A 280 2.45 8.83 -17.14
N VAL A 281 2.17 7.74 -16.45
CA VAL A 281 2.70 7.45 -15.10
C VAL A 281 3.10 5.98 -14.96
N GLY A 282 3.96 5.66 -13.98
CA GLY A 282 4.47 4.31 -13.72
C GLY A 282 5.90 4.11 -14.19
N ASP A 283 6.32 2.87 -14.38
CA ASP A 283 7.70 2.53 -14.79
C ASP A 283 8.08 3.24 -16.09
N GLY A 284 9.32 3.74 -16.17
CA GLY A 284 9.78 4.61 -17.26
C GLY A 284 9.35 6.08 -17.15
N THR A 285 8.75 6.48 -16.02
CA THR A 285 8.42 7.88 -15.71
C THR A 285 8.86 8.22 -14.27
N PRO A 286 9.04 9.50 -13.90
CA PRO A 286 9.36 9.87 -12.52
C PRO A 286 8.15 9.86 -11.57
N VAL A 287 6.96 9.47 -12.05
CA VAL A 287 5.73 9.40 -11.26
C VAL A 287 5.46 7.95 -10.87
N SER A 288 5.41 7.68 -9.57
CA SER A 288 5.28 6.32 -9.07
C SER A 288 3.84 5.82 -9.14
N THR A 289 3.68 4.54 -9.49
CA THR A 289 2.41 3.81 -9.40
C THR A 289 2.58 2.53 -8.58
N LYS A 290 1.45 1.94 -8.17
CA LYS A 290 1.46 0.67 -7.44
C LYS A 290 2.06 -0.41 -8.34
N TYR A 291 3.11 -1.07 -7.84
CA TYR A 291 3.89 -2.08 -8.57
C TYR A 291 4.53 -1.59 -9.88
N GLY A 292 4.74 -0.28 -10.04
CA GLY A 292 5.32 0.25 -11.28
C GLY A 292 4.40 0.19 -12.50
N LYS A 293 3.13 -0.20 -12.33
CA LYS A 293 2.20 -0.37 -13.44
C LYS A 293 2.08 0.92 -14.27
N GLN A 294 2.44 0.83 -15.54
CA GLN A 294 2.25 1.90 -16.50
C GLN A 294 0.75 2.14 -16.76
N MET A 295 0.36 3.41 -16.71
CA MET A 295 -0.99 3.86 -17.08
C MET A 295 -0.99 5.32 -17.53
N VAL A 296 -2.13 5.76 -18.05
CA VAL A 296 -2.34 7.15 -18.47
C VAL A 296 -3.47 7.73 -17.64
N LEU A 297 -3.19 8.82 -16.92
CA LEU A 297 -4.20 9.63 -16.26
C LEU A 297 -4.82 10.59 -17.28
N LEU A 298 -6.15 10.64 -17.30
CA LEU A 298 -6.89 11.64 -18.07
C LEU A 298 -7.32 12.74 -17.10
N VAL A 299 -6.58 13.85 -17.09
CA VAL A 299 -6.86 15.00 -16.22
C VAL A 299 -7.81 15.94 -16.96
N PRO A 300 -9.00 16.26 -16.41
CA PRO A 300 -9.90 17.23 -17.01
C PRO A 300 -9.20 18.57 -17.25
N LEU A 301 -9.45 19.22 -18.39
CA LEU A 301 -8.69 20.41 -18.79
C LEU A 301 -8.80 21.53 -17.75
N PHE A 302 -10.00 21.77 -17.18
CA PHE A 302 -10.18 22.81 -16.16
C PHE A 302 -9.25 22.59 -14.95
N LEU A 303 -9.09 21.34 -14.51
CA LEU A 303 -8.25 21.00 -13.36
C LEU A 303 -6.76 21.11 -13.73
N TYR A 304 -6.40 20.66 -14.94
CA TYR A 304 -5.04 20.83 -15.47
C TYR A 304 -4.62 22.31 -15.47
N ARG A 305 -5.48 23.21 -15.94
CA ARG A 305 -5.24 24.67 -15.91
C ARG A 305 -5.11 25.22 -14.50
N ARG A 306 -5.95 24.77 -13.55
CA ARG A 306 -5.83 25.16 -12.14
C ARG A 306 -4.49 24.74 -11.54
N VAL A 307 -3.99 23.56 -11.90
CA VAL A 307 -2.66 23.10 -11.49
C VAL A 307 -1.56 23.96 -12.11
N GLN A 308 -1.66 24.34 -13.39
CA GLN A 308 -0.70 25.25 -14.03
C GLN A 308 -0.66 26.62 -13.33
N ILE A 309 -1.82 27.18 -12.97
CA ILE A 309 -1.89 28.44 -12.20
C ILE A 309 -1.16 28.30 -10.86
N TYR A 310 -1.42 27.22 -10.12
CA TYR A 310 -0.72 26.96 -8.86
C TYR A 310 0.79 26.78 -9.07
N MET A 311 1.20 26.03 -10.09
CA MET A 311 2.61 25.76 -10.42
C MET A 311 3.40 27.05 -10.66
N ASN A 312 2.76 28.08 -11.21
CA ASN A 312 3.35 29.39 -11.48
C ASN A 312 3.15 30.42 -10.34
N SER A 313 2.48 30.04 -9.26
CA SER A 313 2.24 30.93 -8.12
C SER A 313 3.48 31.09 -7.24
N GLU A 314 3.62 32.24 -6.60
CA GLU A 314 4.69 32.49 -5.63
C GLU A 314 4.69 31.46 -4.49
N ARG A 315 3.50 31.00 -4.08
CA ARG A 315 3.33 29.94 -3.06
C ARG A 315 4.08 28.66 -3.42
N CYS A 316 4.01 28.25 -4.69
CA CYS A 316 4.70 27.07 -5.19
C CYS A 316 6.21 27.30 -5.26
N HIS A 317 6.63 28.45 -5.82
CA HIS A 317 8.05 28.80 -5.92
C HIS A 317 8.74 28.91 -4.56
N GLN A 318 8.09 29.46 -3.54
CA GLN A 318 8.62 29.51 -2.16
C GLN A 318 8.89 28.12 -1.59
N ARG A 319 8.00 27.15 -1.82
CA ARG A 319 8.19 25.76 -1.34
C ARG A 319 9.32 25.07 -2.08
N MET A 320 9.48 25.36 -3.37
CA MET A 320 10.61 24.85 -4.14
C MET A 320 11.94 25.40 -3.64
N LYS A 321 12.02 26.70 -3.34
CA LYS A 321 13.22 27.33 -2.76
C LYS A 321 13.63 26.69 -1.43
N LEU A 322 12.67 26.18 -0.65
CA LEU A 322 12.90 25.47 0.61
C LEU A 322 13.21 23.97 0.43
N SER A 323 13.04 23.43 -0.77
CA SER A 323 13.31 22.02 -1.05
C SER A 323 14.80 21.74 -0.99
N LYS A 324 15.15 20.61 -0.37
CA LYS A 324 16.53 20.10 -0.37
C LYS A 324 16.89 19.37 -1.67
N HIS A 325 15.93 19.16 -2.56
CA HIS A 325 16.11 18.40 -3.79
C HIS A 325 16.53 19.35 -4.91
N VAL A 326 17.75 19.17 -5.40
CA VAL A 326 18.32 19.96 -6.51
C VAL A 326 18.40 19.08 -7.74
N TYR A 327 17.28 18.98 -8.46
CA TYR A 327 17.24 18.24 -9.73
C TYR A 327 17.98 19.02 -10.83
N PRO A 328 18.48 18.33 -11.88
CA PRO A 328 19.08 18.99 -13.04
C PRO A 328 18.13 20.02 -13.66
N GLU A 329 16.86 19.63 -13.82
CA GLU A 329 15.81 20.50 -14.32
C GLU A 329 14.79 20.85 -13.23
N ASN A 330 14.40 22.12 -13.16
CA ASN A 330 13.35 22.56 -12.22
C ASN A 330 12.00 21.85 -12.49
N SER A 331 11.79 21.38 -13.72
CA SER A 331 10.60 20.64 -14.13
C SER A 331 10.49 19.24 -13.50
N ASP A 332 11.61 18.64 -13.08
CA ASP A 332 11.66 17.35 -12.39
C ASP A 332 11.23 17.43 -10.92
N GLN A 333 11.11 18.64 -10.37
CA GLN A 333 10.67 18.83 -9.00
C GLN A 333 9.24 18.30 -8.79
N TYR A 334 8.97 17.79 -7.59
CA TYR A 334 7.62 17.41 -7.17
C TYR A 334 6.68 18.60 -7.27
N LEU A 335 5.48 18.35 -7.80
CA LEU A 335 4.44 19.38 -7.94
C LEU A 335 3.93 19.86 -6.57
N PHE A 336 3.71 18.92 -5.65
CA PHE A 336 3.18 19.19 -4.31
C PHE A 336 4.26 18.99 -3.26
N LEU A 337 4.64 20.10 -2.63
CA LEU A 337 5.59 20.15 -1.52
C LEU A 337 4.89 20.66 -0.26
N THR A 338 5.37 20.24 0.90
CA THR A 338 4.94 20.79 2.19
C THR A 338 5.40 22.25 2.31
N ARG A 339 4.88 22.95 3.31
CA ARG A 339 5.34 24.32 3.64
C ARG A 339 6.85 24.42 3.86
N THR A 340 7.50 23.33 4.30
CA THR A 340 8.95 23.25 4.52
C THR A 340 9.71 22.69 3.32
N GLY A 341 9.10 22.64 2.13
CA GLY A 341 9.74 22.17 0.90
C GLY A 341 9.98 20.66 0.81
N GLN A 342 9.36 19.84 1.67
CA GLN A 342 9.50 18.38 1.60
C GLN A 342 8.43 17.75 0.70
N PRO A 343 8.70 16.63 0.02
CA PRO A 343 7.66 15.90 -0.70
C PRO A 343 6.66 15.26 0.28
N TYR A 344 5.37 15.29 -0.05
CA TYR A 344 4.35 14.56 0.72
C TYR A 344 4.51 13.04 0.60
N TYR A 345 4.99 12.59 -0.56
CA TYR A 345 5.33 11.21 -0.83
C TYR A 345 6.59 11.16 -1.71
N MET A 346 7.55 10.33 -1.33
CA MET A 346 8.79 10.17 -2.09
C MET A 346 8.71 9.00 -3.06
N ALA A 347 9.02 9.25 -4.33
CA ALA A 347 9.14 8.23 -5.36
C ALA A 347 10.20 7.19 -4.96
N GLU A 348 10.00 5.92 -5.32
CA GLU A 348 10.90 4.83 -4.89
C GLU A 348 12.30 4.96 -5.48
N ASN A 349 12.40 5.49 -6.70
CA ASN A 349 13.63 5.72 -7.47
C ASN A 349 14.15 7.15 -7.36
N ASP A 350 13.71 7.93 -6.36
CA ASP A 350 14.16 9.31 -6.22
C ASP A 350 15.62 9.37 -5.75
N PRO A 351 16.51 10.08 -6.46
CA PRO A 351 17.93 10.13 -6.14
C PRO A 351 18.20 10.79 -4.79
N PHE A 352 17.28 11.63 -4.28
CA PHE A 352 17.43 12.33 -3.01
C PHE A 352 16.85 11.55 -1.83
N THR A 353 16.47 10.29 -2.04
CA THR A 353 16.00 9.40 -0.97
C THR A 353 16.94 9.37 0.22
N PHE A 354 18.25 9.35 -0.04
CA PHE A 354 19.26 9.34 1.00
C PHE A 354 19.19 10.57 1.90
N LEU A 355 18.61 11.71 1.51
CA LEU A 355 18.53 12.92 2.37
C LEU A 355 17.65 12.75 3.62
N TYR A 356 16.85 11.69 3.69
CA TYR A 356 15.86 11.48 4.73
C TYR A 356 16.24 10.28 5.59
N ARG A 357 16.09 10.37 6.91
CA ARG A 357 16.13 9.18 7.78
C ARG A 357 14.92 8.29 7.52
N ASN A 358 13.75 8.90 7.42
CA ASN A 358 12.48 8.24 7.12
C ASN A 358 11.85 8.92 5.88
N PRO A 359 12.03 8.33 4.68
CA PRO A 359 11.48 8.86 3.43
C PRO A 359 9.96 9.09 3.53
N PRO A 360 9.42 10.26 3.15
CA PRO A 360 7.99 10.56 3.23
C PRO A 360 7.10 9.54 2.51
N ARG A 361 6.02 9.11 3.17
CA ARG A 361 5.09 8.06 2.67
C ARG A 361 3.62 8.46 2.69
N GLY A 362 3.34 9.76 2.66
CA GLY A 362 1.97 10.27 2.80
C GLY A 362 1.51 10.48 4.24
N ASN A 363 2.40 10.30 5.23
CA ASN A 363 2.06 10.52 6.65
C ASN A 363 1.50 11.92 6.90
N ALA A 364 2.06 12.94 6.24
CA ALA A 364 1.57 14.31 6.31
C ALA A 364 0.14 14.46 5.75
N VAL A 365 -0.24 13.67 4.73
CA VAL A 365 -1.60 13.62 4.19
C VAL A 365 -2.56 12.97 5.19
N THR A 366 -2.14 11.87 5.81
CA THR A 366 -2.92 11.22 6.88
C THR A 366 -3.11 12.13 8.09
N GLN A 367 -2.06 12.87 8.49
CA GLN A 367 -2.13 13.86 9.56
C GLN A 367 -3.06 15.01 9.19
N PHE A 368 -2.97 15.55 7.97
CA PHE A 368 -3.89 16.56 7.47
C PHE A 368 -5.35 16.09 7.55
N ILE A 369 -5.63 14.85 7.10
CA ILE A 369 -6.98 14.29 7.17
C ILE A 369 -7.46 14.23 8.63
N ARG A 370 -6.63 13.71 9.54
CA ARG A 370 -7.00 13.51 10.95
C ARG A 370 -7.13 14.81 11.73
N GLN A 371 -6.24 15.78 11.50
CA GLN A 371 -6.08 16.96 12.35
C GLN A 371 -6.73 18.22 11.79
N GLN A 372 -7.07 18.26 10.50
CA GLN A 372 -7.66 19.43 9.86
C GLN A 372 -8.96 19.05 9.15
N LEU A 373 -8.92 18.07 8.25
CA LEU A 373 -10.08 17.75 7.41
C LEU A 373 -11.26 17.18 8.21
N LYS A 374 -11.03 16.15 9.03
CA LYS A 374 -12.08 15.55 9.86
C LYS A 374 -12.68 16.58 10.84
N PRO A 375 -11.88 17.34 11.62
CA PRO A 375 -12.43 18.41 12.46
C PRO A 375 -13.26 19.44 11.69
N GLU A 376 -12.83 19.83 10.50
CA GLU A 376 -13.57 20.80 9.69
C GLU A 376 -14.88 20.22 9.13
N LEU A 377 -14.89 18.94 8.73
CA LEU A 377 -16.12 18.25 8.33
C LEU A 377 -17.14 18.23 9.48
N TYR A 378 -16.70 17.88 10.69
CA TYR A 378 -17.56 17.92 11.88
C TYR A 378 -18.08 19.33 12.17
N ARG A 379 -17.23 20.36 12.05
CA ARG A 379 -17.63 21.77 12.22
C ARG A 379 -18.71 22.19 11.22
N LEU A 380 -18.70 21.63 10.01
CA LEU A 380 -19.70 21.87 8.97
C LEU A 380 -20.95 20.97 9.09
N GLY A 381 -21.04 20.13 10.13
CA GLY A 381 -22.17 19.25 10.38
C GLY A 381 -22.13 17.89 9.65
N PHE A 382 -20.96 17.50 9.13
CA PHE A 382 -20.79 16.22 8.43
C PHE A 382 -19.97 15.23 9.25
N GLU A 383 -20.53 14.06 9.51
CA GLU A 383 -19.88 12.97 10.25
C GLU A 383 -19.76 11.72 9.38
N PHE A 384 -18.56 11.48 8.83
CA PHE A 384 -18.27 10.25 8.10
C PHE A 384 -16.80 9.87 8.15
N GLU A 385 -16.54 8.57 8.05
CA GLU A 385 -15.19 8.06 7.92
C GLU A 385 -14.63 8.30 6.51
N PHE A 386 -13.40 8.81 6.45
CA PHE A 386 -12.73 9.15 5.21
C PHE A 386 -11.22 8.87 5.27
N ARG A 387 -10.71 8.27 4.20
CA ARG A 387 -9.28 8.16 3.89
C ARG A 387 -9.06 8.61 2.46
N PHE A 388 -7.86 9.10 2.16
CA PHE A 388 -7.50 9.55 0.81
C PHE A 388 -7.80 8.51 -0.30
N HIS A 389 -7.61 7.22 -0.01
CA HIS A 389 -7.85 6.16 -1.00
C HIS A 389 -9.32 5.94 -1.34
N ASP A 390 -10.25 6.42 -0.52
CA ASP A 390 -11.69 6.36 -0.78
C ASP A 390 -12.05 7.17 -2.04
N LEU A 391 -11.31 8.26 -2.33
CA LEU A 391 -11.45 9.05 -3.57
C LEU A 391 -11.28 8.22 -4.85
N ARG A 392 -10.49 7.16 -4.79
CA ARG A 392 -10.31 6.24 -5.92
C ARG A 392 -11.58 5.42 -6.14
N ALA A 393 -12.20 4.92 -5.07
CA ALA A 393 -13.48 4.23 -5.16
C ALA A 393 -14.57 5.18 -5.66
N THR A 394 -14.62 6.39 -5.09
CA THR A 394 -15.52 7.47 -5.50
C THR A 394 -15.41 7.79 -6.99
N PHE A 395 -14.19 7.95 -7.51
CA PHE A 395 -13.97 8.16 -8.95
C PHE A 395 -14.51 6.99 -9.79
N GLY A 396 -14.23 5.75 -9.38
CA GLY A 396 -14.70 4.56 -10.10
C GLY A 396 -16.23 4.48 -10.16
N ILE A 397 -16.92 4.77 -9.05
CA ILE A 397 -18.39 4.80 -8.99
C ILE A 397 -18.94 5.98 -9.78
N ASN A 398 -18.39 7.19 -9.64
CA ASN A 398 -18.81 8.36 -10.42
C ASN A 398 -18.73 8.10 -11.93
N LEU A 399 -17.64 7.48 -12.39
CA LEU A 399 -17.43 7.15 -13.80
C LEU A 399 -18.42 6.10 -14.31
N LEU A 400 -18.75 5.13 -13.45
CA LEU A 400 -19.74 4.11 -13.76
C LEU A 400 -21.14 4.73 -13.85
N GLU A 401 -21.55 5.51 -12.85
CA GLU A 401 -22.86 6.17 -12.78
C GLU A 401 -23.09 7.14 -13.94
N GLU A 402 -22.08 7.94 -14.32
CA GLU A 402 -22.18 8.88 -15.45
C GLU A 402 -22.54 8.15 -16.74
N ARG A 403 -21.93 6.98 -16.99
CA ARG A 403 -22.15 6.20 -18.21
C ARG A 403 -23.39 5.33 -18.18
N LEU A 404 -23.87 4.96 -17.00
CA LEU A 404 -25.14 4.24 -16.85
C LEU A 404 -26.35 5.15 -17.05
N ARG A 405 -26.21 6.49 -16.97
CA ARG A 405 -27.28 7.41 -17.39
C ARG A 405 -27.60 7.27 -18.88
N ASP A 406 -26.58 7.04 -19.69
CA ASP A 406 -26.72 6.84 -21.13
C ASP A 406 -27.25 5.42 -21.47
N TYR A 407 -27.16 4.47 -20.52
CA TYR A 407 -27.52 3.05 -20.70
C TYR A 407 -28.08 2.44 -19.40
N PRO A 408 -29.40 2.58 -19.11
CA PRO A 408 -30.03 2.07 -17.90
C PRO A 408 -29.91 0.54 -17.75
N LEU A 409 -29.69 0.07 -16.52
CA LEU A 409 -29.48 -1.35 -16.19
C LEU A 409 -30.76 -2.22 -16.26
N GLU A 410 -31.93 -1.62 -16.41
CA GLU A 410 -33.23 -2.32 -16.37
C GLU A 410 -33.53 -3.10 -17.65
N ASP A 411 -32.77 -2.89 -18.72
CA ASP A 411 -32.87 -3.64 -19.98
C ASP A 411 -31.68 -4.59 -20.12
N SER A 412 -31.69 -5.66 -19.32
CA SER A 412 -30.71 -6.76 -19.38
C SER A 412 -30.99 -7.73 -20.55
N SER A 413 -31.52 -7.23 -21.67
CA SER A 413 -31.61 -8.01 -22.91
C SER A 413 -30.21 -8.32 -23.47
N MET A 414 -30.08 -9.41 -24.25
CA MET A 414 -28.81 -9.78 -24.89
C MET A 414 -28.19 -8.65 -25.75
N GLN A 415 -28.98 -7.64 -26.13
CA GLN A 415 -28.57 -6.50 -26.94
C GLN A 415 -27.72 -5.48 -26.17
N ASN A 416 -27.85 -5.37 -24.84
CA ASN A 416 -27.11 -4.39 -24.03
C ASN A 416 -25.80 -4.95 -23.40
N GLN A 417 -25.58 -6.26 -23.43
CA GLN A 417 -24.34 -6.89 -22.93
C GLN A 417 -23.04 -6.33 -23.56
N PRO A 418 -22.97 -6.04 -24.87
CA PRO A 418 -21.79 -5.44 -25.48
C PRO A 418 -21.47 -4.04 -24.93
N ASN A 419 -22.49 -3.24 -24.61
CA ASN A 419 -22.32 -1.90 -24.03
C ASN A 419 -21.82 -1.99 -22.58
N PHE A 420 -22.34 -2.95 -21.83
CA PHE A 420 -21.92 -3.21 -20.45
C PHE A 420 -20.44 -3.64 -20.35
N PHE A 421 -20.02 -4.59 -21.20
CA PHE A 421 -18.62 -5.01 -21.25
C PHE A 421 -17.68 -3.87 -21.66
N ARG A 422 -18.09 -3.03 -22.63
CA ARG A 422 -17.33 -1.83 -23.03
C ARG A 422 -17.17 -0.86 -21.86
N LEU A 423 -18.22 -0.64 -21.08
CA LEU A 423 -18.17 0.20 -19.87
C LEU A 423 -17.20 -0.36 -18.83
N LEU A 424 -17.29 -1.66 -18.51
CA LEU A 424 -16.35 -2.31 -17.59
C LEU A 424 -14.89 -2.22 -18.08
N MET A 425 -14.65 -2.43 -19.36
CA MET A 425 -13.30 -2.28 -19.93
C MET A 425 -12.79 -0.84 -19.86
N TYR A 426 -13.67 0.13 -20.07
CA TYR A 426 -13.35 1.54 -19.95
C TYR A 426 -12.99 1.92 -18.50
N VAL A 427 -13.82 1.56 -17.52
CA VAL A 427 -13.54 1.77 -16.09
C VAL A 427 -12.27 1.05 -15.69
N ARG A 428 -12.08 -0.22 -16.11
CA ARG A 428 -10.85 -1.00 -15.87
C ARG A 428 -9.61 -0.25 -16.36
N ARG A 429 -9.66 0.32 -17.57
CA ARG A 429 -8.55 1.09 -18.15
C ARG A 429 -8.28 2.38 -17.38
N ARG A 430 -9.33 3.15 -17.05
CA ARG A 430 -9.23 4.40 -16.28
C ARG A 430 -8.70 4.17 -14.88
N MET A 431 -9.09 3.07 -14.25
CA MET A 431 -8.64 2.67 -12.91
C MET A 431 -7.28 1.98 -12.91
N GLY A 432 -6.80 1.50 -14.07
CA GLY A 432 -5.57 0.73 -14.16
C GLY A 432 -5.66 -0.64 -13.47
N HIS A 433 -6.82 -1.31 -13.48
CA HIS A 433 -6.95 -2.67 -12.93
C HIS A 433 -6.33 -3.71 -13.87
N ALA A 434 -5.61 -4.68 -13.31
CA ALA A 434 -5.07 -5.81 -14.08
C ALA A 434 -6.13 -6.90 -14.24
N ASN A 435 -6.77 -7.26 -13.14
CA ASN A 435 -7.83 -8.25 -13.07
C ASN A 435 -9.20 -7.58 -13.28
N LEU A 436 -10.03 -8.16 -14.16
CA LEU A 436 -11.40 -7.72 -14.38
C LEU A 436 -12.26 -7.89 -13.12
N ALA A 437 -12.02 -8.94 -12.34
CA ALA A 437 -12.71 -9.18 -11.07
C ALA A 437 -12.57 -8.03 -10.06
N THR A 438 -11.52 -7.21 -10.16
CA THR A 438 -11.40 -6.00 -9.33
C THR A 438 -12.36 -4.91 -9.78
N THR A 439 -12.58 -4.76 -11.08
CA THR A 439 -13.54 -3.80 -11.64
C THR A 439 -14.97 -4.25 -11.44
N GLU A 440 -15.26 -5.55 -11.59
CA GLU A 440 -16.61 -6.12 -11.38
C GLU A 440 -17.17 -5.80 -9.98
N ARG A 441 -16.31 -5.74 -8.95
CA ARG A 441 -16.69 -5.32 -7.59
C ARG A 441 -17.34 -3.95 -7.52
N TYR A 442 -17.01 -3.03 -8.43
CA TYR A 442 -17.64 -1.70 -8.47
C TYR A 442 -19.08 -1.78 -8.98
N LEU A 443 -19.34 -2.69 -9.92
CA LEU A 443 -20.71 -2.94 -10.38
C LEU A 443 -21.53 -3.60 -9.27
N SER A 444 -21.02 -4.70 -8.72
CA SER A 444 -21.68 -5.43 -7.64
C SER A 444 -21.99 -4.48 -6.48
N TYR A 445 -21.06 -3.59 -6.15
CA TYR A 445 -21.28 -2.55 -5.15
C TYR A 445 -22.51 -1.67 -5.43
N ARG A 446 -22.64 -1.01 -6.59
CA ARG A 446 -23.81 -0.11 -6.81
C ARG A 446 -25.10 -0.86 -7.15
N GLN A 447 -25.04 -2.13 -7.58
CA GLN A 447 -26.22 -3.01 -7.61
C GLN A 447 -26.71 -3.33 -6.20
N SER A 448 -25.83 -3.85 -5.34
CA SER A 448 -26.16 -4.15 -3.94
C SER A 448 -26.56 -2.90 -3.17
N PHE A 449 -25.89 -1.77 -3.40
CA PHE A 449 -26.21 -0.49 -2.76
C PHE A 449 -27.56 0.07 -3.22
N LYS A 450 -27.89 0.06 -4.53
CA LYS A 450 -29.23 0.51 -5.02
C LYS A 450 -30.34 -0.42 -4.51
N LEU A 451 -30.07 -1.72 -4.39
CA LEU A 451 -31.00 -2.68 -3.81
C LEU A 451 -31.21 -2.43 -2.32
N ALA A 452 -30.13 -2.30 -1.54
CA ALA A 452 -30.18 -2.01 -0.10
C ALA A 452 -30.92 -0.69 0.19
N GLU A 453 -30.54 0.39 -0.50
CA GLU A 453 -31.19 1.71 -0.40
C GLU A 453 -32.70 1.62 -0.67
N SER A 454 -33.12 0.88 -1.71
CA SER A 454 -34.54 0.73 -2.04
C SER A 454 -35.33 -0.12 -1.04
N LEU A 455 -34.73 -1.20 -0.52
CA LEU A 455 -35.38 -2.11 0.43
C LEU A 455 -35.50 -1.46 1.81
N GLN A 456 -34.44 -0.75 2.22
CA GLN A 456 -34.40 -0.06 3.49
C GLN A 456 -35.44 1.05 3.54
N ASN A 457 -35.47 1.95 2.55
CA ASN A 457 -36.48 3.02 2.49
C ASN A 457 -37.91 2.46 2.45
N GLY A 458 -38.15 1.37 1.72
CA GLY A 458 -39.48 0.76 1.63
C GLY A 458 -39.94 0.14 2.95
N TYR A 459 -39.05 -0.57 3.65
CA TYR A 459 -39.37 -1.18 4.93
C TYR A 459 -39.44 -0.17 6.07
N GLU A 460 -38.56 0.84 6.09
CA GLU A 460 -38.60 1.92 7.08
C GLU A 460 -39.87 2.76 6.93
N CYS A 461 -40.29 3.13 5.72
CA CYS A 461 -41.61 3.75 5.52
C CYS A 461 -42.76 2.88 6.06
N TYR A 462 -42.70 1.55 5.89
CA TYR A 462 -43.70 0.66 6.46
C TYR A 462 -43.67 0.66 8.00
N LEU A 463 -42.48 0.65 8.60
CA LEU A 463 -42.31 0.74 10.05
C LEU A 463 -42.75 2.10 10.62
N GLU A 464 -42.44 3.21 9.96
CA GLU A 464 -42.91 4.54 10.31
C GLU A 464 -44.45 4.62 10.28
N ASN A 465 -45.07 4.04 9.25
CA ASN A 465 -46.52 3.95 9.17
C ASN A 465 -47.11 3.10 10.30
N LEU A 466 -46.48 1.97 10.66
CA LEU A 466 -46.91 1.16 11.81
C LEU A 466 -46.77 1.91 13.12
N MET A 467 -45.70 2.67 13.32
CA MET A 467 -45.51 3.51 14.51
C MET A 467 -46.56 4.61 14.59
N ALA A 468 -46.85 5.30 13.47
CA ALA A 468 -47.87 6.34 13.43
C ALA A 468 -49.27 5.80 13.79
N VAL A 469 -49.57 4.55 13.42
CA VAL A 469 -50.84 3.88 13.80
C VAL A 469 -50.91 3.61 15.31
N ILE A 470 -49.78 3.32 15.96
CA ILE A 470 -49.71 3.12 17.41
C ILE A 470 -49.83 4.45 18.16
N GLU A 471 -49.14 5.49 17.70
CA GLU A 471 -49.20 6.82 18.33
C GLU A 471 -50.61 7.44 18.27
N VAL A 472 -51.35 7.20 17.18
CA VAL A 472 -52.76 7.63 17.06
C VAL A 472 -53.70 6.83 17.98
N ALA A 473 -53.34 5.59 18.33
CA ALA A 473 -54.12 4.78 19.27
C ALA A 473 -53.90 5.22 20.73
N ASP A 474 -52.69 5.65 21.09
CA ASP A 474 -52.35 6.18 22.42
C ASP A 474 -52.91 7.60 22.68
N GLU A 475 -53.27 8.37 21.64
CA GLU A 475 -53.96 9.67 21.78
C GLU A 475 -55.50 9.55 21.94
N LEU A 476 -56.05 8.34 21.81
CA LEU A 476 -57.50 8.06 21.89
C LEU A 476 -57.92 7.32 23.18
N GLU A 477 -56.97 7.03 24.08
CA GLU A 477 -57.21 6.71 25.51
C GLU A 477 -56.98 7.96 26.38
#